data_AF-A0A7Z9RZ06-F1
#
_entry.id   AF-A0A7Z9RZ06-F1
#
_cell.length_a   1.000
_cell.length_b   1.000
_cell.length_c   1.000
_cell.angle_alpha   90.00
_cell.angle_beta   90.00
_cell.angle_gamma   90.00
#
_symmetry.space_group_name_H-M   'P 1'
#
loop_
_entity.id
_entity.type
_entity.pdbx_description
1 polymer ?
#
loop_
_entity_poly.entity_id
_entity_poly.type
_entity_poly.pdbx_seq_one_letter_code
_entity_poly.pdbx_strand_id
1 'polypeptide(L)'
;MRSDHQRGFTLVELLVVIAILGVLAGLGTQLIGYATKRSSIGVAEHEIQRLILGVESYQIDYGDYPPTSMEQEYDITGNGLDLGNESLVAHLASRARGRTYFDFSEEFLENLDGDRLGNVDLFEQMRSVFGDDQLREYLDPWGVPYVYIHNRDYGLEFSVTQEGGATRVTSGTSEKTATFHDPLRFQIWSAGPDGIHQNGSGDDVSSW
;
A
#
# COMPACT_ATOMS: atom_id res chain seq x y z
N MET A 1 -70.87 -5.80 0.68
CA MET A 1 -69.41 -5.84 0.96
C MET A 1 -68.91 -7.20 0.51
N ARG A 2 -68.12 -7.28 -0.57
CA ARG A 2 -67.56 -8.55 -1.05
C ARG A 2 -66.30 -8.84 -0.22
N SER A 3 -66.30 -9.94 0.51
CA SER A 3 -65.15 -10.44 1.27
C SER A 3 -64.22 -11.21 0.33
N ASP A 4 -63.09 -10.60 -0.03
CA ASP A 4 -62.02 -11.31 -0.72
C ASP A 4 -61.49 -12.42 0.18
N HIS A 5 -61.55 -13.65 -0.32
CA HIS A 5 -60.93 -14.80 0.33
C HIS A 5 -59.42 -14.65 0.24
N GLN A 6 -58.79 -14.26 1.34
CA GLN A 6 -57.34 -14.25 1.47
C GLN A 6 -56.84 -15.69 1.33
N ARG A 7 -56.28 -16.02 0.17
CA ARG A 7 -55.60 -17.30 -0.07
C ARG A 7 -54.26 -17.25 0.66
N GLY A 8 -54.08 -18.11 1.66
CA GLY A 8 -52.81 -18.29 2.35
C GLY A 8 -51.78 -19.00 1.44
N PHE A 9 -50.51 -18.64 1.58
CA PHE A 9 -49.41 -19.28 0.86
C PHE A 9 -49.26 -20.75 1.28
N THR A 10 -48.92 -21.60 0.31
CA THR A 10 -48.62 -23.00 0.58
C THR A 10 -47.20 -23.17 1.12
N LEU A 11 -46.99 -24.19 1.95
CA LEU A 11 -45.64 -24.55 2.43
C LEU A 11 -44.68 -24.83 1.27
N VAL A 12 -45.19 -25.38 0.17
CA VAL A 12 -44.40 -25.68 -1.04
C VAL A 12 -43.93 -24.39 -1.72
N GLU A 13 -44.77 -23.37 -1.83
CA GLU A 13 -44.37 -22.07 -2.39
C GLU A 13 -43.27 -21.41 -1.56
N LEU A 14 -43.38 -21.44 -0.23
CA LEU A 14 -42.33 -20.90 0.62
C LEU A 14 -41.01 -21.68 0.47
N LEU A 15 -41.09 -23.00 0.33
CA LEU A 15 -39.93 -23.88 0.19
C LEU A 15 -39.19 -23.66 -1.13
N VAL A 16 -39.91 -23.43 -2.22
CA VAL A 16 -39.31 -23.08 -3.53
C VAL A 16 -38.62 -21.71 -3.46
N VAL A 17 -39.22 -20.72 -2.79
CA VAL A 17 -38.64 -19.38 -2.67
C VAL A 17 -37.32 -19.41 -1.92
N ILE A 18 -37.25 -20.07 -0.76
CA ILE A 18 -35.99 -20.16 0.00
C ILE A 18 -34.92 -20.99 -0.73
N ALA A 19 -35.32 -21.99 -1.53
CA ALA A 19 -34.39 -22.75 -2.36
C ALA A 19 -33.76 -21.88 -3.46
N ILE A 20 -34.56 -21.06 -4.14
CA ILE A 20 -34.06 -20.10 -5.14
C ILE A 20 -33.16 -19.05 -4.48
N LEU A 21 -33.55 -18.51 -3.32
CA LEU A 21 -32.73 -17.55 -2.58
C LEU A 21 -31.39 -18.15 -2.13
N GLY A 22 -31.36 -19.42 -1.72
CA GLY A 22 -30.13 -20.12 -1.37
C GLY A 22 -29.17 -20.30 -2.55
N VAL A 23 -29.70 -20.64 -3.73
CA VAL A 23 -28.88 -20.77 -4.96
C VAL A 23 -28.35 -19.40 -5.41
N LEU A 24 -29.19 -18.36 -5.40
CA LEU A 24 -28.78 -17.00 -5.78
C LEU A 24 -27.75 -16.42 -4.80
N ALA A 25 -27.93 -16.63 -3.50
CA ALA A 25 -26.96 -16.23 -2.47
C ALA A 25 -25.62 -16.94 -2.68
N GLY A 26 -25.62 -18.24 -2.98
CA GLY A 26 -24.40 -19.00 -3.27
C GLY A 26 -23.62 -18.47 -4.47
N LEU A 27 -24.30 -18.18 -5.59
CA LEU A 27 -23.66 -17.65 -6.81
C LEU A 27 -23.17 -16.20 -6.64
N GLY A 28 -23.84 -15.38 -5.84
CA GLY A 28 -23.45 -13.98 -5.61
C GLY A 28 -22.09 -13.85 -4.91
N THR A 29 -21.76 -14.75 -3.99
CA THR A 29 -20.50 -14.66 -3.21
C THR A 29 -19.24 -14.80 -4.07
N GLN A 30 -19.26 -15.65 -5.09
CA GLN A 30 -18.08 -15.91 -5.94
C GLN A 30 -17.78 -14.74 -6.88
N LEU A 31 -18.81 -14.08 -7.43
CA LEU A 31 -18.63 -12.94 -8.35
C LEU A 31 -18.09 -11.68 -7.66
N ILE A 32 -18.43 -11.47 -6.38
CA ILE A 32 -17.94 -10.33 -5.59
C ILE A 32 -16.42 -10.45 -5.37
N GLY A 33 -15.91 -11.65 -5.06
CA GLY A 33 -14.48 -11.86 -4.79
C GLY A 33 -13.54 -11.66 -5.99
N TYR A 34 -13.99 -11.90 -7.23
CA TYR A 34 -13.19 -11.63 -8.43
C TYR A 34 -13.22 -10.16 -8.85
N ALA A 35 -14.35 -9.48 -8.63
CA ALA A 35 -14.48 -8.05 -8.90
C ALA A 35 -13.60 -7.22 -7.96
N THR A 36 -13.51 -7.59 -6.68
CA THR A 36 -12.64 -6.93 -5.69
C THR A 36 -11.16 -7.12 -6.02
N LYS A 37 -10.71 -8.31 -6.43
CA LYS A 37 -9.30 -8.55 -6.78
C LYS A 37 -8.81 -7.73 -7.98
N ARG A 38 -9.60 -7.64 -9.06
CA ARG A 38 -9.23 -6.79 -10.21
C ARG A 38 -9.29 -5.31 -9.89
N SER A 39 -10.22 -4.87 -9.04
CA SER A 39 -10.23 -3.48 -8.60
C SER A 39 -8.99 -3.15 -7.75
N SER A 40 -8.54 -4.07 -6.89
CA SER A 40 -7.34 -3.88 -6.07
C SER A 40 -6.07 -3.65 -6.89
N ILE A 41 -5.84 -4.41 -7.97
CA ILE A 41 -4.69 -4.15 -8.87
C ILE A 41 -4.76 -2.74 -9.45
N GLY A 42 -5.93 -2.33 -9.95
CA GLY A 42 -6.09 -0.98 -10.50
C GLY A 42 -5.91 0.13 -9.44
N VAL A 43 -6.32 -0.11 -8.19
CA VAL A 43 -6.04 0.81 -7.08
C VAL A 43 -4.54 0.85 -6.80
N ALA A 44 -3.85 -0.29 -6.75
CA ALA A 44 -2.42 -0.35 -6.50
C ALA A 44 -1.61 0.38 -7.59
N GLU A 45 -1.95 0.16 -8.87
CA GLU A 45 -1.37 0.87 -10.01
C GLU A 45 -1.59 2.39 -9.88
N HIS A 46 -2.83 2.80 -9.56
CA HIS A 46 -3.17 4.21 -9.38
C HIS A 46 -2.38 4.87 -8.24
N GLU A 47 -2.30 4.22 -7.08
CA GLU A 47 -1.54 4.72 -5.94
C GLU A 47 -0.05 4.81 -6.24
N ILE A 48 0.53 3.82 -6.92
CA ILE A 48 1.93 3.88 -7.40
C ILE A 48 2.15 5.09 -8.30
N GLN A 49 1.26 5.35 -9.26
CA GLN A 49 1.38 6.54 -10.11
C GLN A 49 1.29 7.84 -9.32
N ARG A 50 0.41 7.92 -8.31
CA ARG A 50 0.34 9.10 -7.43
C ARG A 50 1.62 9.26 -6.61
N LEU A 51 2.16 8.17 -6.05
CA LEU A 51 3.38 8.19 -5.25
C LEU A 51 4.57 8.63 -6.10
N ILE A 52 4.66 8.11 -7.33
CA ILE A 52 5.65 8.55 -8.32
C ILE A 52 5.60 10.06 -8.52
N LEU A 53 4.41 10.63 -8.75
CA LEU A 53 4.26 12.08 -8.94
C LEU A 53 4.68 12.87 -7.70
N GLY A 54 4.37 12.35 -6.50
CA GLY A 54 4.81 12.95 -5.24
C GLY A 54 6.33 12.94 -5.09
N VAL A 55 6.97 11.80 -5.36
CA VAL A 55 8.43 11.63 -5.30
C VAL A 55 9.14 12.51 -6.33
N GLU A 56 8.63 12.62 -7.55
CA GLU A 56 9.19 13.50 -8.57
C GLU A 56 9.02 14.98 -8.20
N SER A 57 7.87 15.36 -7.63
CA SER A 57 7.65 16.71 -7.11
C SER A 57 8.61 17.03 -5.95
N TYR A 58 8.88 16.05 -5.08
CA TYR A 58 9.89 16.16 -4.03
C TYR A 58 11.29 16.36 -4.63
N GLN A 59 11.66 15.54 -5.62
CA GLN A 59 12.95 15.64 -6.31
C GLN A 59 13.17 17.02 -6.94
N ILE A 60 12.15 17.65 -7.50
CA ILE A 60 12.25 18.99 -8.07
C ILE A 60 12.64 20.03 -7.00
N ASP A 61 12.13 19.90 -5.77
CA ASP A 61 12.35 20.89 -4.71
C ASP A 61 13.63 20.63 -3.89
N TYR A 62 14.00 19.36 -3.70
CA TYR A 62 15.15 18.93 -2.90
C TYR A 62 16.39 18.57 -3.74
N GLY A 63 16.22 18.35 -5.05
CA GLY A 63 17.28 17.95 -5.97
C GLY A 63 17.57 16.45 -5.98
N ASP A 64 16.87 15.67 -5.16
CA ASP A 64 17.11 14.23 -4.96
C ASP A 64 15.82 13.53 -4.55
N TYR A 65 15.74 12.21 -4.74
CA TYR A 65 14.60 11.45 -4.23
C TYR A 65 14.68 11.29 -2.71
N PRO A 66 13.55 11.01 -2.01
CA PRO A 66 13.61 10.61 -0.61
C PRO A 66 14.61 9.47 -0.40
N PRO A 67 15.44 9.49 0.65
CA PRO A 67 16.38 8.40 0.91
C PRO A 67 15.63 7.10 1.25
N THR A 68 16.25 5.93 1.03
CA THR A 68 15.63 4.65 1.42
C THR A 68 15.56 4.46 2.94
N SER A 69 16.36 5.19 3.72
CA SER A 69 16.31 5.15 5.17
C SER A 69 16.59 6.53 5.76
N MET A 70 15.92 6.82 6.87
CA MET A 70 16.07 8.04 7.65
C MET A 70 16.98 7.87 8.87
N GLU A 71 17.35 6.65 9.23
CA GLU A 71 18.07 6.34 10.49
C GLU A 71 19.45 7.00 10.60
N GLN A 72 20.05 7.39 9.47
CA GLN A 72 21.33 8.10 9.48
C GLN A 72 21.18 9.59 9.81
N GLU A 73 20.00 10.16 9.59
CA GLU A 73 19.73 11.59 9.72
C GLU A 73 18.89 11.91 10.96
N TYR A 74 18.01 10.99 11.37
CA TYR A 74 17.05 11.19 12.45
C TYR A 74 17.22 10.13 13.55
N ASP A 75 17.00 10.55 14.79
CA ASP A 75 16.85 9.62 15.91
C ASP A 75 15.50 8.92 15.78
N ILE A 76 15.52 7.61 15.55
CA ILE A 76 14.34 6.77 15.37
C ILE A 76 14.41 5.68 16.42
N THR A 77 13.34 5.55 17.21
CA THR A 77 13.14 4.38 18.06
C THR A 77 12.42 3.34 17.22
N GLY A 78 13.20 2.48 16.59
CA GLY A 78 12.68 1.53 15.62
C GLY A 78 13.43 0.21 15.55
N ASN A 79 13.00 -0.63 14.63
CA ASN A 79 13.50 -2.00 14.46
C ASN A 79 14.16 -2.27 13.09
N GLY A 80 14.11 -1.29 12.18
CA GLY A 80 14.75 -1.34 10.87
C GLY A 80 13.95 -2.09 9.80
N LEU A 81 12.69 -2.42 10.08
CA LEU A 81 11.73 -2.85 9.07
C LEU A 81 11.16 -1.64 8.34
N ASP A 82 10.68 -1.86 7.12
CA ASP A 82 9.88 -0.90 6.35
C ASP A 82 10.54 0.46 6.08
N LEU A 83 11.84 0.59 6.32
CA LEU A 83 12.62 1.83 6.22
C LEU A 83 12.33 2.66 4.97
N GLY A 84 12.26 2.00 3.81
CA GLY A 84 11.97 2.64 2.53
C GLY A 84 10.58 3.27 2.51
N ASN A 85 9.59 2.56 3.05
CA ASN A 85 8.21 3.00 3.14
C ASN A 85 8.06 4.15 4.15
N GLU A 86 8.56 3.97 5.38
CA GLU A 86 8.47 5.00 6.41
C GLU A 86 9.17 6.30 5.98
N SER A 87 10.35 6.18 5.37
CA SER A 87 11.08 7.31 4.81
C SER A 87 10.27 8.00 3.72
N LEU A 88 9.68 7.24 2.80
CA LEU A 88 8.81 7.79 1.77
C LEU A 88 7.63 8.56 2.39
N VAL A 89 6.93 7.97 3.36
CA VAL A 89 5.78 8.60 4.02
C VAL A 89 6.18 9.88 4.72
N ALA A 90 7.24 9.86 5.53
CA ALA A 90 7.71 11.01 6.28
C ALA A 90 8.13 12.17 5.37
N HIS A 91 8.89 11.89 4.30
CA HIS A 91 9.37 12.93 3.38
C HIS A 91 8.26 13.53 2.52
N LEU A 92 7.29 12.71 2.07
CA LEU A 92 6.18 13.21 1.26
C LEU A 92 5.12 13.94 2.10
N ALA A 93 4.99 13.59 3.38
CA ALA A 93 4.15 14.28 4.35
C ALA A 93 4.81 15.55 4.94
N SER A 94 6.14 15.66 4.90
CA SER A 94 6.86 16.82 5.42
C SER A 94 6.47 18.10 4.69
N ARG A 95 6.28 19.16 5.47
CA ARG A 95 6.02 20.52 4.98
C ARG A 95 7.23 21.46 5.03
N ALA A 96 8.46 20.95 5.09
CA ALA A 96 9.66 21.79 5.17
C ALA A 96 9.78 22.85 4.05
N ARG A 97 9.19 22.61 2.87
CA ARG A 97 9.11 23.58 1.75
C ARG A 97 7.75 24.28 1.62
N GLY A 98 6.94 24.26 2.67
CA GLY A 98 5.65 24.96 2.74
C GLY A 98 4.45 24.22 2.12
N ARG A 99 4.67 23.05 1.52
CA ARG A 99 3.64 22.15 0.98
C ARG A 99 3.97 20.70 1.31
N THR A 100 2.97 19.84 1.29
CA THR A 100 3.16 18.38 1.21
C THR A 100 3.35 17.97 -0.25
N TYR A 101 3.95 16.81 -0.46
CA TYR A 101 4.18 16.24 -1.80
C TYR A 101 3.17 15.15 -2.16
N PHE A 102 2.52 14.59 -1.14
CA PHE A 102 1.49 13.59 -1.30
C PHE A 102 0.37 13.83 -0.28
N ASP A 103 -0.83 13.35 -0.62
CA ASP A 103 -2.01 13.36 0.23
C ASP A 103 -2.40 11.90 0.52
N PHE A 104 -2.02 11.42 1.70
CA PHE A 104 -2.17 10.02 2.07
C PHE A 104 -3.61 9.71 2.46
N SER A 105 -4.18 8.68 1.86
CA SER A 105 -5.47 8.15 2.30
C SER A 105 -5.29 7.47 3.65
N GLU A 106 -5.97 7.97 4.69
CA GLU A 106 -5.87 7.44 6.06
C GLU A 106 -6.19 5.93 6.14
N GLU A 107 -7.01 5.41 5.23
CA GLU A 107 -7.36 3.98 5.17
C GLU A 107 -6.19 3.05 4.84
N PHE A 108 -5.13 3.57 4.21
CA PHE A 108 -3.92 2.84 3.86
C PHE A 108 -2.74 3.18 4.77
N LEU A 109 -2.94 3.97 5.82
CA LEU A 109 -1.88 4.31 6.77
C LEU A 109 -2.00 3.48 8.04
N GLU A 110 -0.99 2.67 8.31
CA GLU A 110 -0.89 1.91 9.55
C GLU A 110 0.52 2.05 10.13
N ASN A 111 0.68 1.83 11.44
CA ASN A 111 2.00 1.66 12.04
C ASN A 111 2.03 0.19 12.49
N LEU A 112 2.66 -0.64 11.67
CA LEU A 112 2.66 -2.10 11.80
C LEU A 112 3.64 -2.58 12.87
N ASP A 113 4.72 -1.84 13.08
CA ASP A 113 5.90 -2.32 13.81
C ASP A 113 6.23 -1.51 15.08
N GLY A 114 5.55 -0.40 15.30
CA GLY A 114 5.62 0.43 16.49
C GLY A 114 6.59 1.60 16.41
N ASP A 115 7.21 1.84 15.25
CA ASP A 115 8.35 2.74 15.12
C ASP A 115 7.96 4.23 15.28
N ARG A 116 8.88 5.01 15.87
CA ARG A 116 8.64 6.41 16.26
C ARG A 116 9.84 7.32 16.03
N LEU A 117 9.55 8.57 15.69
CA LEU A 117 10.52 9.65 15.64
C LEU A 117 10.92 10.11 17.05
N GLY A 118 12.22 10.07 17.35
CA GLY A 118 12.81 10.69 18.53
C GLY A 118 13.14 12.18 18.35
N ASN A 119 13.34 12.64 17.10
CA ASN A 119 13.69 14.02 16.79
C ASN A 119 12.46 14.94 16.60
N VAL A 120 12.46 16.09 17.28
CA VAL A 120 11.40 17.10 17.25
C VAL A 120 11.28 17.79 15.89
N ASP A 121 12.36 18.00 15.15
CA ASP A 121 12.34 18.84 13.94
C ASP A 121 11.53 18.22 12.79
N LEU A 122 11.72 16.92 12.52
CA LEU A 122 10.94 16.21 11.49
C LEU A 122 9.50 15.99 11.94
N PHE A 123 9.30 15.66 13.22
CA PHE A 123 7.97 15.56 13.81
C PHE A 123 7.18 16.86 13.63
N GLU A 124 7.75 18.03 13.92
CA GLU A 124 7.06 19.32 13.75
C GLU A 124 6.72 19.61 12.28
N GLN A 125 7.53 19.12 11.32
CA GLN A 125 7.23 19.25 9.89
C GLN A 125 6.07 18.35 9.43
N MET A 126 5.89 17.20 10.07
CA MET A 126 4.83 16.22 9.79
C MET A 126 3.58 16.42 10.64
N ARG A 127 3.66 17.19 11.73
CA ARG A 127 2.61 17.38 12.73
C ARG A 127 1.28 17.83 12.17
N SER A 128 1.27 18.60 11.10
CA SER A 128 0.02 19.03 10.45
C SER A 128 -0.71 17.91 9.73
N VAL A 129 0.00 16.83 9.38
CA VAL A 129 -0.53 15.66 8.67
C VAL A 129 -0.93 14.56 9.66
N PHE A 130 -0.02 14.15 10.55
CA PHE A 130 -0.26 12.99 11.44
C PHE A 130 -0.58 13.36 12.88
N GLY A 131 -0.16 14.52 13.37
CA GLY A 131 -0.42 14.97 14.74
C GLY A 131 0.29 14.20 15.86
N ASP A 132 1.03 13.14 15.53
CA ASP A 132 1.81 12.28 16.43
C ASP A 132 3.22 11.98 15.88
N ASP A 133 4.04 11.29 16.67
CA ASP A 133 5.44 10.94 16.38
C ASP A 133 5.60 9.57 15.72
N GLN A 134 4.49 8.93 15.32
CA GLN A 134 4.52 7.58 14.77
C GLN A 134 5.03 7.61 13.34
N LEU A 135 5.96 6.72 13.03
CA LEU A 135 6.25 6.36 11.64
C LEU A 135 5.15 5.40 11.18
N ARG A 136 4.59 5.65 10.00
CA ARG A 136 3.47 4.89 9.45
C ARG A 136 3.87 4.37 8.09
N GLU A 137 3.52 3.13 7.82
CA GLU A 137 3.62 2.53 6.51
C GLU A 137 2.38 2.90 5.69
N TYR A 138 2.61 3.21 4.42
CA TYR A 138 1.55 3.26 3.42
C TYR A 138 1.37 1.88 2.81
N LEU A 139 0.19 1.32 2.98
CA LEU A 139 -0.19 -0.04 2.61
C LEU A 139 -0.80 -0.08 1.22
N ASP A 140 -0.58 -1.18 0.54
CA ASP A 140 -1.27 -1.52 -0.69
C ASP A 140 -2.70 -2.05 -0.40
N PRO A 141 -3.52 -2.28 -1.45
CA PRO A 141 -4.90 -2.75 -1.29
C PRO A 141 -5.05 -4.14 -0.64
N TRP A 142 -3.95 -4.86 -0.42
CA TRP A 142 -3.91 -6.15 0.27
C TRP A 142 -3.38 -6.03 1.71
N GLY A 143 -3.08 -4.81 2.17
CA GLY A 143 -2.61 -4.54 3.52
C GLY A 143 -1.11 -4.75 3.69
N VAL A 144 -0.35 -4.83 2.60
CA VAL A 144 1.11 -5.00 2.64
C VAL A 144 1.78 -3.66 2.34
N PRO A 145 2.82 -3.24 3.09
CA PRO A 145 3.54 -2.02 2.78
C PRO A 145 4.07 -1.98 1.34
N TYR A 146 3.93 -0.85 0.66
CA TYR A 146 4.69 -0.61 -0.56
C TYR A 146 6.19 -0.68 -0.29
N VAL A 147 6.97 -1.22 -1.22
CA VAL A 147 8.43 -1.13 -1.14
C VAL A 147 8.90 0.06 -1.95
N TYR A 148 9.79 0.85 -1.37
CA TYR A 148 10.45 1.98 -2.00
C TYR A 148 11.97 1.84 -1.83
N ILE A 149 12.72 1.97 -2.92
CA ILE A 149 14.19 1.95 -2.90
C ILE A 149 14.74 3.08 -3.77
N HIS A 150 15.55 3.94 -3.17
CA HIS A 150 16.31 4.96 -3.90
C HIS A 150 17.40 4.28 -4.75
N ASN A 151 17.62 4.77 -5.98
CA ASN A 151 18.60 4.19 -6.91
C ASN A 151 20.05 4.08 -6.41
N ARG A 152 20.45 4.85 -5.38
CA ARG A 152 21.79 4.77 -4.76
C ARG A 152 21.98 3.49 -3.94
N ASP A 153 20.88 2.89 -3.53
CA ASP A 153 20.81 1.73 -2.64
C ASP A 153 20.50 0.44 -3.40
N TYR A 154 20.50 0.47 -4.74
CA TYR A 154 20.30 -0.72 -5.56
C TYR A 154 21.37 -1.77 -5.29
N GLY A 155 20.92 -3.02 -5.13
CA GLY A 155 21.74 -4.16 -4.72
C GLY A 155 21.91 -4.31 -3.20
N LEU A 156 21.41 -3.38 -2.38
CA LEU A 156 21.26 -3.61 -0.94
C LEU A 156 19.99 -4.44 -0.65
N GLU A 157 19.96 -5.05 0.52
CA GLU A 157 18.79 -5.78 1.03
C GLU A 157 18.12 -4.98 2.13
N PHE A 158 16.79 -4.91 2.07
CA PHE A 158 15.94 -4.30 3.08
C PHE A 158 14.97 -5.35 3.64
N SER A 159 14.40 -5.07 4.80
CA SER A 159 13.40 -5.95 5.41
C SER A 159 12.06 -5.22 5.49
N VAL A 160 10.99 -5.89 5.09
CA VAL A 160 9.64 -5.33 4.95
C VAL A 160 8.67 -6.22 5.72
N THR A 161 7.71 -5.61 6.40
CA THR A 161 6.69 -6.33 7.15
C THR A 161 5.75 -7.08 6.21
N GLN A 162 5.49 -8.35 6.51
CA GLN A 162 4.62 -9.22 5.74
C GLN A 162 3.87 -10.20 6.64
N GLU A 163 2.76 -10.76 6.15
CA GLU A 163 2.02 -11.81 6.85
C GLU A 163 2.93 -13.02 7.13
N GLY A 164 3.10 -13.35 8.42
CA GLY A 164 3.96 -14.46 8.85
C GLY A 164 5.41 -14.07 9.19
N GLY A 165 5.79 -12.80 9.01
CA GLY A 165 7.06 -12.25 9.44
C GLY A 165 7.73 -11.36 8.39
N ALA A 166 8.83 -10.70 8.77
CA ALA A 166 9.57 -9.84 7.87
C ALA A 166 10.17 -10.62 6.68
N THR A 167 10.07 -10.04 5.48
CA THR A 167 10.67 -10.57 4.25
C THR A 167 11.83 -9.71 3.78
N ARG A 168 12.79 -10.32 3.09
CA ARG A 168 13.96 -9.63 2.51
C ARG A 168 13.64 -9.22 1.08
N VAL A 169 13.83 -7.93 0.78
CA VAL A 169 13.61 -7.37 -0.56
C VAL A 169 14.87 -6.68 -1.07
N THR A 170 15.00 -6.60 -2.38
CA THR A 170 16.07 -5.87 -3.07
C THR A 170 15.53 -5.24 -4.35
N SER A 171 16.30 -4.34 -4.95
CA SER A 171 15.94 -3.70 -6.22
C SER A 171 15.78 -4.73 -7.34
N GLY A 172 14.70 -4.62 -8.10
CA GLY A 172 14.37 -5.44 -9.25
C GLY A 172 15.37 -5.27 -10.41
N THR A 173 15.60 -6.37 -11.13
CA THR A 173 16.51 -6.45 -12.27
C THR A 173 15.85 -7.06 -13.49
N SER A 174 16.19 -6.55 -14.67
CA SER A 174 15.74 -7.09 -15.95
C SER A 174 16.45 -8.41 -16.26
N GLU A 175 15.66 -9.48 -16.43
CA GLU A 175 16.18 -10.79 -16.86
C GLU A 175 16.91 -10.74 -18.21
N LYS A 176 16.56 -9.77 -19.07
CA LYS A 176 17.12 -9.65 -20.43
C LYS A 176 18.49 -8.99 -20.46
N THR A 177 18.73 -8.05 -19.55
CA THR A 177 19.95 -7.21 -19.55
C THR A 177 20.84 -7.49 -18.36
N ALA A 178 20.35 -8.20 -17.34
CA ALA A 178 21.01 -8.38 -16.04
C ALA A 178 21.39 -7.04 -15.38
N THR A 179 20.61 -5.98 -15.65
CA THR A 179 20.76 -4.65 -15.06
C THR A 179 19.52 -4.30 -14.23
N PHE A 180 19.65 -3.37 -13.28
CA PHE A 180 18.50 -2.82 -12.57
C PHE A 180 17.48 -2.21 -13.52
N HIS A 181 16.19 -2.35 -13.17
CA HIS A 181 15.12 -1.57 -13.78
C HIS A 181 15.32 -0.09 -13.43
N ASP A 182 15.15 0.80 -14.42
CA ASP A 182 15.35 2.25 -14.30
C ASP A 182 16.55 2.64 -13.41
N PRO A 183 17.81 2.35 -13.80
CA PRO A 183 18.98 2.45 -12.91
C PRO A 183 19.29 3.87 -12.40
N LEU A 184 18.66 4.90 -12.98
CA LEU A 184 18.83 6.31 -12.60
C LEU A 184 17.63 6.88 -11.85
N ARG A 185 16.57 6.08 -11.64
CA ARG A 185 15.34 6.44 -10.94
C ARG A 185 15.16 5.53 -9.74
N PHE A 186 14.39 5.93 -8.74
CA PHE A 186 13.93 5.04 -7.67
C PHE A 186 13.05 3.91 -8.23
N GLN A 187 12.88 2.86 -7.42
CA GLN A 187 11.93 1.77 -7.67
C GLN A 187 10.87 1.78 -6.59
N ILE A 188 9.63 1.50 -6.98
CA ILE A 188 8.49 1.36 -6.08
C ILE A 188 7.56 0.25 -6.59
N TRP A 189 7.05 -0.59 -5.69
CA TRP A 189 6.10 -1.66 -6.04
C TRP A 189 5.23 -2.08 -4.85
N SER A 190 4.11 -2.73 -5.15
CA SER A 190 3.23 -3.45 -4.20
C SER A 190 3.45 -4.95 -4.31
N ALA A 191 3.19 -5.67 -3.22
CA ALA A 191 3.28 -7.14 -3.16
C ALA A 191 2.24 -7.87 -4.02
N GLY A 192 1.23 -7.16 -4.52
CA GLY A 192 0.22 -7.76 -5.37
C GLY A 192 -0.76 -8.70 -4.64
N PRO A 193 -1.59 -9.42 -5.42
CA PRO A 193 -2.67 -10.26 -4.90
C PRO A 193 -2.31 -11.40 -3.96
N ASP A 194 -1.10 -11.94 -4.05
CA ASP A 194 -0.62 -13.00 -3.16
C ASP A 194 -0.02 -12.44 -1.85
N GLY A 195 0.24 -11.14 -1.79
CA GLY A 195 0.81 -10.45 -0.64
C GLY A 195 2.28 -10.77 -0.40
N ILE A 196 3.01 -11.29 -1.39
CA ILE A 196 4.40 -11.71 -1.30
C ILE A 196 5.27 -10.87 -2.23
N HIS A 197 6.17 -10.07 -1.65
CA HIS A 197 7.14 -9.33 -2.44
C HIS A 197 8.08 -10.25 -3.22
N GLN A 198 8.16 -10.02 -4.53
CA GLN A 198 9.03 -10.72 -5.48
C GLN A 198 9.93 -9.72 -6.22
N ASN A 199 10.32 -8.63 -5.53
CA ASN A 199 11.17 -7.55 -6.07
C ASN A 199 10.62 -6.95 -7.38
N GLY A 200 9.30 -6.79 -7.42
CA GLY A 200 8.49 -6.29 -8.53
C GLY A 200 8.21 -7.32 -9.64
N SER A 201 8.60 -8.58 -9.46
CA SER A 201 8.31 -9.66 -10.40
C SER A 201 7.04 -10.41 -10.03
N GLY A 202 6.66 -11.44 -10.81
CA GLY A 202 5.50 -12.27 -10.50
C GLY A 202 4.18 -11.51 -10.62
N ASP A 203 3.42 -11.43 -9.54
CA ASP A 203 2.17 -10.67 -9.42
C ASP A 203 2.33 -9.34 -8.67
N ASP A 204 3.55 -8.96 -8.27
CA ASP A 204 3.85 -7.62 -7.77
C ASP A 204 3.38 -6.57 -8.79
N VAL A 205 2.78 -5.50 -8.27
CA VAL A 205 2.39 -4.35 -9.09
C VAL A 205 3.51 -3.34 -9.03
N SER A 206 4.18 -3.10 -10.16
CA SER A 206 5.34 -2.21 -10.26
C SER A 206 5.23 -1.27 -11.46
N SER A 207 6.02 -0.20 -11.45
CA SER A 207 6.05 0.78 -12.54
C SER A 207 7.49 1.22 -12.82
N TRP A 208 8.18 0.41 -13.63
CA TRP A 208 9.46 0.71 -14.27
C TRP A 208 9.37 0.57 -15.79
#